data_AF-A0A520C461-F1
#
_entry.id   AF-A0A520C461-F1
#
_cell.length_a   1.000
_cell.length_b   1.000
_cell.length_c   1.000
_cell.angle_alpha   90.00
_cell.angle_beta   90.00
_cell.angle_gamma   90.00
#
_symmetry.space_group_name_H-M   'P 1'
#
loop_
_entity.id
_entity.type
_entity.pdbx_description
1 polymer ?
#
loop_
_entity_poly.entity_id
_entity_poly.type
_entity_poly.pdbx_seq_one_letter_code
_entity_poly.pdbx_strand_id
1 'polypeptide(L)'
;MGLKSALSKVFASFVVKEIKKWKFDAVTAQERTLQKLVKEASHTVFGVDHQFSEIKNYEEFKARVPIRDYEDLKPYIERVVAGEPDILWKDKPEYLAKTSGTT
;
A
#
# COMPACT_ATOMS: atom_id res chain seq x y z
N MET A 1 24.71 17.09 -28.74
CA MET A 1 23.68 16.49 -27.85
C MET A 1 22.31 16.96 -28.35
N GLY A 2 21.42 16.04 -28.71
CA GLY A 2 20.12 16.40 -29.29
C GLY A 2 19.16 17.00 -28.26
N LEU A 3 18.22 17.84 -28.69
CA LEU A 3 17.22 18.50 -27.86
C LEU A 3 16.48 17.53 -26.90
N LYS A 4 16.17 16.32 -27.39
CA LYS A 4 15.54 15.24 -26.59
C LYS A 4 16.38 14.82 -25.37
N SER A 5 17.71 14.78 -25.52
CA SER A 5 18.64 14.42 -24.43
C SER A 5 18.83 15.54 -23.40
N ALA A 6 18.62 16.80 -23.79
CA ALA A 6 18.65 17.93 -22.86
C ALA A 6 17.36 17.96 -22.02
N LEU A 7 16.21 17.76 -22.66
CA LEU A 7 14.91 17.69 -21.98
C LEU A 7 14.81 16.50 -21.01
N SER A 8 15.36 15.33 -21.38
CA SER A 8 15.37 14.16 -20.50
C SER A 8 16.22 14.36 -19.24
N LYS A 9 17.34 15.09 -19.32
CA LYS A 9 18.18 15.43 -18.14
C LYS A 9 17.45 16.34 -17.16
N VAL A 10 16.69 17.31 -17.66
CA VAL A 10 15.87 18.20 -16.84
C VAL A 10 14.76 17.41 -16.15
N PHE A 11 14.03 16.56 -16.89
CA PHE A 11 13.03 15.68 -16.30
C PHE A 11 13.63 14.76 -15.23
N ALA A 12 14.78 14.13 -15.53
CA ALA A 12 15.47 13.27 -14.59
C ALA A 12 15.91 14.01 -13.32
N SER A 13 16.35 15.26 -13.42
CA SER A 13 16.73 16.04 -12.23
C SER A 13 15.53 16.35 -11.33
N PHE A 14 14.35 16.62 -11.90
CA PHE A 14 13.10 16.74 -11.15
C PHE A 14 12.73 15.43 -10.44
N VAL A 15 12.77 14.30 -11.14
CA VAL A 15 12.49 12.98 -10.54
C VAL A 15 13.46 12.67 -9.40
N VAL A 16 14.76 12.92 -9.60
CA VAL A 16 15.78 12.72 -8.57
C VAL A 16 15.55 13.64 -7.37
N LYS A 17 15.09 14.88 -7.59
CA LYS A 17 14.76 15.81 -6.49
C LYS A 17 13.61 15.28 -5.63
N GLU A 18 12.54 14.76 -6.25
CA GLU A 18 11.44 14.14 -5.52
C GLU A 18 11.89 12.88 -4.76
N ILE A 19 12.72 12.05 -5.40
CA ILE A 19 13.32 10.87 -4.75
C ILE A 19 14.12 11.27 -3.52
N LYS A 20 15.00 12.27 -3.65
CA LYS A 20 15.80 12.77 -2.53
C LYS A 20 14.93 13.27 -1.39
N LYS A 21 13.82 13.96 -1.70
CA LYS A 21 12.91 14.49 -0.69
C LYS A 21 12.37 13.41 0.24
N TRP A 22 11.75 12.35 -0.29
CA TRP A 22 11.24 11.27 0.57
C TRP A 22 12.35 10.36 1.11
N LYS A 23 13.47 10.21 0.39
CA LYS A 23 14.61 9.42 0.87
C LYS A 23 15.26 10.01 2.11
N PHE A 24 15.44 11.32 2.16
CA PHE A 24 16.06 12.00 3.31
C PHE A 24 15.08 12.33 4.44
N ASP A 25 13.78 12.14 4.21
CA ASP A 25 12.70 12.27 5.20
C ASP A 25 11.86 10.99 5.26
N ALA A 26 12.55 9.85 5.33
CA ALA A 26 11.94 8.53 5.13
C ALA A 26 10.89 8.17 6.18
N VAL A 27 11.11 8.55 7.44
CA VAL A 27 10.18 8.24 8.55
C VAL A 27 8.85 8.94 8.33
N THR A 28 8.86 10.24 8.05
CA THR A 28 7.63 10.99 7.77
C THR A 28 6.97 10.53 6.47
N ALA A 29 7.75 10.14 5.46
CA ALA A 29 7.19 9.56 4.23
C ALA A 29 6.46 8.23 4.50
N GLN A 30 7.02 7.36 5.34
CA GLN A 30 6.40 6.10 5.77
C GLN A 30 5.13 6.35 6.59
N GLU A 31 5.17 7.26 7.56
CA GLU A 31 4.01 7.59 8.39
C GLU A 31 2.84 8.14 7.57
N ARG A 32 3.12 9.07 6.64
CA ARG A 32 2.10 9.59 5.71
C ARG A 32 1.52 8.49 4.83
N THR A 33 2.37 7.57 4.36
CA THR A 33 1.94 6.44 3.55
C THR A 33 1.01 5.53 4.35
N LEU A 34 1.41 5.15 5.57
CA LEU A 34 0.59 4.33 6.47
C LEU A 34 -0.77 4.98 6.73
N GLN A 35 -0.78 6.25 7.15
CA GLN A 35 -2.03 6.98 7.43
C GLN A 35 -2.94 7.06 6.20
N LYS A 36 -2.38 7.27 5.01
CA LYS A 36 -3.14 7.26 3.76
C LYS A 36 -3.77 5.88 3.53
N LEU A 37 -2.97 4.82 3.58
CA LEU A 37 -3.42 3.45 3.28
C LEU A 37 -4.49 2.98 4.28
N VAL A 38 -4.30 3.22 5.58
CA VAL A 38 -5.26 2.87 6.63
C VAL A 38 -6.57 3.63 6.47
N LYS A 39 -6.50 4.95 6.22
CA LYS A 39 -7.69 5.77 5.99
C LYS A 39 -8.45 5.29 4.75
N GLU A 40 -7.73 5.04 3.66
CA GLU A 40 -8.32 4.60 2.40
C GLU A 40 -8.96 3.22 2.50
N ALA A 41 -8.35 2.28 3.22
CA ALA A 41 -8.88 0.93 3.41
C ALA A 41 -9.90 0.80 4.56
N SER A 42 -10.23 1.89 5.27
CA SER A 42 -11.04 1.83 6.50
C SER A 42 -12.45 1.25 6.35
N HIS A 43 -13.00 1.27 5.14
CA HIS A 43 -14.32 0.74 4.81
C HIS A 43 -14.29 -0.71 4.30
N THR A 44 -13.10 -1.24 4.03
CA THR A 44 -12.95 -2.63 3.57
C THR A 44 -13.26 -3.60 4.71
N VAL A 45 -13.58 -4.85 4.39
CA VAL A 45 -13.79 -5.90 5.40
C VAL A 45 -12.57 -5.99 6.31
N PHE A 46 -11.36 -6.05 5.73
CA PHE A 46 -10.12 -6.09 6.51
C PHE A 46 -9.97 -4.86 7.40
N GLY A 47 -10.31 -3.67 6.88
CA GLY A 47 -10.28 -2.43 7.66
C GLY A 47 -11.26 -2.43 8.83
N VAL A 48 -12.47 -2.97 8.65
CA VAL A 48 -13.49 -3.10 9.69
C VAL A 48 -13.05 -4.10 10.77
N ASP A 49 -12.59 -5.28 10.36
CA ASP A 49 -12.13 -6.33 11.27
C ASP A 49 -10.95 -5.89 12.16
N HIS A 50 -10.16 -4.93 11.67
CA HIS A 50 -9.00 -4.37 12.37
C HIS A 50 -9.22 -2.93 12.85
N GLN A 51 -10.45 -2.43 12.86
CA GLN A 51 -10.82 -1.11 13.40
C GLN A 51 -9.98 0.05 12.84
N PHE A 52 -9.77 0.08 11.53
CA PHE A 52 -8.93 1.09 10.86
C PHE A 52 -9.42 2.53 11.07
N SER A 53 -10.73 2.73 11.23
CA SER A 53 -11.32 4.04 11.52
C SER A 53 -10.83 4.66 12.82
N GLU A 54 -10.35 3.85 13.76
CA GLU A 54 -9.87 4.29 15.06
C GLU A 54 -8.34 4.42 15.12
N ILE A 55 -7.60 4.04 14.07
CA ILE A 55 -6.13 4.06 14.06
C ILE A 55 -5.63 5.47 13.79
N LYS A 56 -4.83 6.02 14.71
CA LYS A 56 -4.28 7.39 14.62
C LYS A 56 -2.77 7.42 14.44
N ASN A 57 -2.08 6.37 14.85
CA ASN A 57 -0.63 6.29 14.84
C ASN A 57 -0.14 4.84 14.59
N TYR A 58 1.17 4.70 14.42
CA TYR A 58 1.80 3.41 14.14
C TYR A 58 1.62 2.38 15.26
N GLU A 59 1.66 2.79 16.53
CA GLU A 59 1.54 1.86 17.66
C GLU A 59 0.13 1.24 17.72
N GLU A 60 -0.91 2.04 17.47
CA GLU A 60 -2.29 1.54 17.36
C GLU A 60 -2.46 0.61 16.14
N PHE A 61 -1.84 0.93 15.01
CA PHE A 61 -1.84 0.05 13.84
C PHE A 61 -1.20 -1.31 14.17
N LYS A 62 -0.02 -1.28 14.77
CA LYS A 62 0.74 -2.47 15.16
C LYS A 62 -0.01 -3.33 16.18
N ALA A 63 -0.74 -2.71 17.11
CA ALA A 63 -1.53 -3.43 18.10
C ALA A 63 -2.75 -4.13 17.47
N ARG A 64 -3.33 -3.55 16.41
CA ARG A 64 -4.54 -4.08 15.77
C ARG A 64 -4.25 -5.06 14.65
N VAL A 65 -3.17 -4.87 13.89
CA VAL A 65 -2.84 -5.69 12.71
C VAL A 65 -1.68 -6.63 13.05
N PRO A 66 -1.95 -7.90 13.40
CA PRO A 66 -0.90 -8.86 13.68
C PRO A 66 -0.12 -9.22 12.41
N ILE A 67 1.13 -9.64 12.60
CA ILE A 67 1.92 -10.26 11.55
C ILE A 67 1.27 -11.60 11.19
N ARG A 68 1.10 -11.86 9.89
CA ARG A 68 0.41 -13.02 9.33
C ARG A 68 1.18 -13.64 8.19
N ASP A 69 0.98 -14.93 7.99
CA ASP A 69 1.40 -15.61 6.76
C ASP A 69 0.28 -15.64 5.71
N TYR A 70 0.47 -16.41 4.64
CA TYR A 70 -0.52 -16.54 3.57
C TYR A 70 -1.77 -17.28 4.01
N GLU A 71 -1.64 -18.35 4.81
CA GLU A 71 -2.79 -19.17 5.23
C GLU A 71 -3.70 -18.39 6.17
N ASP A 72 -3.13 -17.52 7.02
CA ASP A 72 -3.91 -16.59 7.85
C ASP A 72 -4.71 -15.57 7.02
N LEU A 73 -4.22 -15.18 5.84
CA LEU A 73 -4.89 -14.24 4.93
C LEU A 73 -5.79 -14.91 3.90
N LYS A 74 -5.65 -16.23 3.71
CA LYS A 74 -6.37 -17.01 2.70
C LYS A 74 -7.88 -16.83 2.74
N PRO A 75 -8.57 -16.77 3.90
CA PRO A 75 -10.01 -16.53 3.92
C PRO A 75 -10.43 -15.21 3.24
N TYR A 76 -9.62 -14.15 3.37
CA TYR A 76 -9.87 -12.90 2.66
C TYR A 76 -9.54 -13.02 1.17
N ILE A 77 -8.44 -13.69 0.84
CA ILE A 77 -7.99 -13.87 -0.54
C ILE A 77 -9.02 -14.68 -1.35
N GLU A 78 -9.60 -15.74 -0.77
CA GLU A 78 -10.63 -16.55 -1.43
C GLU A 78 -11.88 -15.73 -1.79
N ARG A 79 -12.27 -14.77 -0.93
CA ARG A 79 -13.36 -13.84 -1.22
C ARG A 79 -13.03 -12.88 -2.36
N VAL A 80 -11.78 -12.38 -2.41
CA VAL A 80 -11.29 -11.58 -3.54
C VAL A 80 -11.31 -12.40 -4.83
N VAL A 81 -10.86 -13.67 -4.79
CA VAL A 81 -10.88 -14.59 -5.93
C VAL A 81 -12.31 -14.88 -6.41
N ALA A 82 -13.27 -14.98 -5.48
CA ALA A 82 -14.69 -15.11 -5.79
C ALA A 82 -15.31 -13.83 -6.39
N GLY A 83 -14.54 -12.73 -6.45
CA GLY A 83 -14.95 -11.47 -7.06
C GLY A 83 -15.73 -10.55 -6.12
N GLU A 84 -15.66 -10.76 -4.80
CA GLU A 84 -16.18 -9.81 -3.83
C GLU A 84 -15.31 -8.53 -3.80
N PRO A 85 -15.92 -7.33 -3.87
CA PRO A 85 -15.19 -6.07 -3.73
C PRO A 85 -14.86 -5.76 -2.27
N ASP A 86 -13.96 -4.80 -2.04
CA ASP A 86 -13.74 -4.15 -0.74
C ASP A 86 -13.31 -5.11 0.39
N ILE A 87 -12.55 -6.15 0.08
CA ILE A 87 -12.11 -7.16 1.06
C ILE A 87 -10.81 -6.75 1.76
N LEU A 88 -9.67 -6.88 1.08
CA LEU A 88 -8.33 -6.50 1.60
C LEU A 88 -7.95 -5.07 1.19
N TRP A 89 -8.51 -4.62 0.07
CA TRP A 89 -8.32 -3.28 -0.49
C TRP A 89 -9.64 -2.84 -1.11
N LYS A 90 -9.80 -1.52 -1.29
CA LYS A 90 -11.00 -0.96 -1.91
C LYS A 90 -11.18 -1.46 -3.34
N ASP A 91 -12.43 -1.49 -3.77
CA ASP A 91 -12.87 -1.93 -5.10
C ASP A 91 -12.49 -3.40 -5.40
N LYS A 92 -12.64 -3.82 -6.66
CA LYS A 92 -12.18 -5.13 -7.14
C LYS A 92 -10.80 -4.99 -7.79
N PRO A 93 -9.84 -5.88 -7.52
CA PRO A 93 -8.58 -5.86 -8.24
C PRO A 93 -8.80 -6.18 -9.73
N GLU A 94 -8.06 -5.51 -10.61
CA GLU A 94 -8.11 -5.75 -12.05
C GLU A 94 -7.49 -7.11 -12.43
N TYR A 95 -6.50 -7.57 -11.68
CA TYR A 95 -5.86 -8.86 -11.87
C TYR A 95 -5.28 -9.39 -10.55
N LEU A 96 -5.08 -10.70 -10.48
CA LEU A 96 -4.39 -11.38 -9.38
C LEU A 96 -2.95 -11.72 -9.80
N ALA A 97 -1.98 -11.17 -9.07
CA ALA A 97 -0.57 -11.44 -9.32
C ALA A 97 -0.16 -12.77 -8.66
N LYS A 98 0.17 -13.78 -9.47
CA LYS A 98 0.76 -15.03 -8.98
C LYS A 98 2.24 -14.80 -8.68
N THR A 99 2.65 -15.04 -7.44
CA THR A 99 4.06 -14.97 -7.04
C THR A 99 4.80 -16.27 -7.36
N SER A 100 6.14 -16.27 -7.26
CA SER A 100 6.94 -17.49 -7.44
C SER A 100 6.84 -18.46 -6.26
N GLY A 101 6.26 -18.04 -5.14
CA GLY A 101 6.07 -18.86 -3.95
C GLY A 101 5.00 -19.91 -4.16
N THR A 102 5.19 -21.07 -3.55
CA THR A 102 4.16 -22.10 -3.40
C THR A 102 3.80 -22.17 -1.93
N THR A 103 2.52 -22.29 -1.64
CA THR A 103 1.98 -22.65 -0.32
C THR A 103 1.44 -24.07 -0.42
#